data_AF-A0A2E4W568-F1
#
_entry.id   AF-A0A2E4W568-F1
#
_cell.length_a   1.000
_cell.length_b   1.000
_cell.length_c   1.000
_cell.angle_alpha   90.00
_cell.angle_beta   90.00
_cell.angle_gamma   90.00
#
_symmetry.space_group_name_H-M   'P 1'
#
loop_
_entity.id
_entity.type
_entity.pdbx_description
1 polymer ?
#
loop_
_entity_poly.entity_id
_entity_poly.type
_entity_poly.pdbx_seq_one_letter_code
_entity_poly.pdbx_strand_id
1 'polypeptide(L)'
;YVYSGVAGNAYIELVYSQRPTDLSAASSTIAIPDNYSNALIDYALFRAFTKDSEFAGNAQRAGTHYQLFAVSVSGKAQIDALIKPNIQIMSTASG
;
A
#
# COMPACT_ATOMS: atom_id res chain seq x y z
N TYR A 1 2.41 -19.24 34.60
CA TYR A 1 3.33 -18.25 35.18
C TYR A 1 3.21 -16.96 34.38
N VAL A 2 2.71 -15.90 35.00
CA VAL A 2 2.62 -14.56 34.38
C VAL A 2 3.91 -13.83 34.69
N TYR A 3 4.58 -13.35 33.65
CA TYR A 3 5.81 -12.55 33.71
C TYR A 3 5.51 -11.20 34.37
N SER A 4 6.41 -10.73 35.24
CA SER A 4 6.21 -9.53 36.08
C SER A 4 5.67 -8.36 35.26
N GLY A 5 4.55 -7.79 35.74
CA GLY A 5 3.87 -6.67 35.10
C GLY A 5 4.84 -5.51 34.89
N VAL A 6 4.85 -5.00 33.66
CA VAL A 6 5.59 -3.82 33.23
C VAL A 6 5.53 -2.71 34.28
N ALA A 7 6.64 -2.46 34.96
CA ALA A 7 6.77 -1.35 35.90
C ALA A 7 6.99 -0.07 35.08
N GLY A 8 5.88 0.53 34.60
CA GLY A 8 5.88 1.75 33.79
C GLY A 8 4.79 1.75 32.72
N ASN A 9 4.72 2.82 31.92
CA ASN A 9 3.85 2.86 30.75
C ASN A 9 4.33 1.82 29.73
N ALA A 10 3.53 0.78 29.48
CA ALA A 10 3.74 -0.13 28.37
C ALA A 10 2.85 0.26 27.19
N TYR A 11 3.43 0.19 26.00
CA TYR A 11 2.75 0.50 24.75
C TYR A 11 2.65 -0.78 23.92
N ILE A 12 1.50 -1.02 23.31
CA ILE A 12 1.30 -2.11 22.35
C ILE A 12 1.22 -1.48 20.97
N GLU A 13 2.10 -1.91 20.07
CA GLU A 13 2.02 -1.56 18.66
C GLU A 13 1.26 -2.67 17.91
N LEU A 14 0.15 -2.32 17.26
CA LEU A 14 -0.69 -3.24 16.50
C LEU A 14 -0.64 -2.86 15.02
N VAL A 15 -0.17 -3.78 14.19
CA VAL A 15 -0.34 -3.69 12.73
C VAL A 15 -1.57 -4.50 12.37
N TYR A 16 -2.65 -3.82 11.96
CA TYR A 16 -3.88 -4.47 11.50
C TYR A 16 -4.15 -4.14 10.03
N SER A 17 -4.70 -5.11 9.31
CA SER A 17 -5.16 -4.91 7.93
C SER A 17 -6.65 -4.60 7.95
N GLN A 18 -7.02 -3.37 7.56
CA GLN A 18 -8.41 -3.00 7.38
C GLN A 18 -8.81 -3.20 5.93
N ARG A 19 -9.95 -3.85 5.69
CA ARG A 19 -10.57 -3.83 4.38
C ARG A 19 -11.32 -2.51 4.21
N PRO A 20 -11.02 -1.68 3.20
CA PRO A 20 -11.80 -0.49 2.93
C PRO A 20 -13.27 -0.85 2.65
N THR A 21 -14.19 -0.03 3.11
CA THR A 21 -15.59 -0.10 2.67
C THR A 21 -15.71 0.46 1.27
N ASP A 22 -16.67 -0.04 0.50
CA ASP A 22 -16.93 0.47 -0.85
C ASP A 22 -17.26 1.97 -0.82
N LEU A 23 -16.76 2.71 -1.80
CA LEU A 23 -17.05 4.13 -1.96
C LEU A 23 -18.49 4.28 -2.49
N SER A 24 -19.34 5.01 -1.76
CA SER A 24 -20.74 5.22 -2.13
C SER A 24 -20.96 6.43 -3.05
N ALA A 25 -19.96 7.32 -3.18
CA ALA A 25 -20.00 8.50 -4.02
C ALA A 25 -18.61 8.86 -4.59
N ALA A 26 -18.58 9.63 -5.66
CA ALA A 26 -17.32 10.15 -6.23
C ALA A 26 -16.60 11.15 -5.31
N SER A 27 -17.30 11.72 -4.34
CA SER A 27 -16.74 12.61 -3.30
C SER A 27 -16.26 11.85 -2.05
N SER A 28 -16.41 10.52 -2.02
CA SER A 28 -15.98 9.72 -0.87
C SER A 28 -14.47 9.78 -0.69
N THR A 29 -14.02 9.91 0.56
CA THR A 29 -12.59 9.92 0.90
C THR A 29 -11.98 8.55 0.61
N ILE A 30 -10.87 8.56 -0.12
CA ILE A 30 -10.08 7.36 -0.38
C ILE A 30 -9.21 7.10 0.87
N ALA A 31 -9.46 5.98 1.56
CA ALA A 31 -8.74 5.60 2.78
C ALA A 31 -7.33 5.00 2.52
N ILE A 32 -6.84 5.09 1.28
CA ILE A 32 -5.50 4.67 0.90
C ILE A 32 -4.57 5.87 1.08
N PRO A 33 -3.38 5.71 1.70
CA PRO A 33 -2.47 6.84 1.89
C PRO A 33 -2.08 7.49 0.55
N ASP A 34 -1.89 8.82 0.59
CA ASP A 34 -1.67 9.67 -0.59
C ASP A 34 -0.47 9.25 -1.44
N ASN A 35 0.47 8.53 -0.83
CA ASN A 35 1.64 8.00 -1.49
C ASN A 35 1.33 6.93 -2.56
N TYR A 36 0.15 6.32 -2.54
CA TYR A 36 -0.36 5.43 -3.59
C TYR A 36 -1.31 6.16 -4.57
N SER A 37 -1.52 7.47 -4.44
CA SER A 37 -2.43 8.24 -5.30
C SER A 37 -2.10 8.08 -6.79
N ASN A 38 -0.82 8.19 -7.15
CA ASN A 38 -0.37 7.98 -8.54
C ASN A 38 -0.64 6.56 -9.03
N ALA A 39 -0.37 5.55 -8.19
CA ALA A 39 -0.64 4.15 -8.54
C ALA A 39 -2.14 3.90 -8.76
N LEU A 40 -3.00 4.52 -7.96
CA LEU A 40 -4.46 4.47 -8.09
C LEU A 40 -4.92 5.06 -9.43
N ILE A 41 -4.37 6.21 -9.82
CA ILE A 41 -4.68 6.88 -11.10
C ILE A 41 -4.22 6.02 -12.27
N ASP A 42 -2.98 5.49 -12.24
CA ASP A 42 -2.45 4.63 -13.28
C ASP A 42 -3.29 3.36 -13.45
N TYR A 43 -3.73 2.75 -12.36
CA TYR A 43 -4.62 1.59 -12.42
C TYR A 43 -6.00 1.95 -13.01
N ALA A 44 -6.57 3.10 -12.63
CA ALA A 44 -7.84 3.56 -13.17
C ALA A 44 -7.75 3.82 -14.69
N LEU A 45 -6.66 4.46 -15.15
CA LEU A 45 -6.40 4.71 -16.57
C LEU A 45 -6.17 3.41 -17.35
N PHE A 46 -5.42 2.47 -16.79
CA PHE A 46 -5.28 1.13 -17.36
C PHE A 46 -6.65 0.47 -17.59
N ARG A 47 -7.53 0.48 -16.57
CA ARG A 47 -8.88 -0.09 -16.67
C ARG A 47 -9.75 0.63 -17.70
N ALA A 48 -9.64 1.96 -17.78
CA ALA A 48 -10.36 2.77 -18.76
C ALA A 48 -9.94 2.44 -20.20
N PHE A 49 -8.63 2.46 -20.49
CA PHE A 49 -8.11 2.15 -21.83
C PHE A 49 -8.31 0.68 -22.24
N THR A 50 -8.33 -0.24 -21.27
CA THR A 50 -8.65 -1.65 -21.55
C THR A 50 -10.12 -1.83 -21.92
N LYS A 51 -11.02 -1.06 -21.30
CA LYS A 51 -12.45 -1.08 -21.63
C LYS A 51 -12.73 -0.45 -23.00
N ASP A 52 -12.02 0.62 -23.34
CA ASP A 52 -12.09 1.33 -24.63
C ASP A 52 -11.08 0.77 -25.65
N SER A 53 -11.01 -0.55 -25.79
CA SER A 53 -9.99 -1.22 -26.63
C SER A 53 -10.20 -1.05 -28.14
N GLU A 54 -11.31 -0.43 -28.55
CA GLU A 54 -11.70 -0.25 -29.96
C GLU A 54 -10.90 0.85 -30.67
N PHE A 55 -10.26 1.75 -29.90
CA PHE A 55 -9.35 2.77 -30.45
C PHE A 55 -7.93 2.24 -30.63
N ALA A 56 -7.42 2.30 -31.87
CA ALA A 56 -6.03 1.97 -32.18
C ALA A 56 -5.06 2.81 -31.32
N GLY A 57 -4.26 2.14 -30.49
CA GLY A 57 -3.30 2.75 -29.58
C GLY A 57 -3.66 2.69 -28.09
N ASN A 58 -4.93 2.44 -27.74
CA ASN A 58 -5.33 2.30 -26.32
C ASN A 58 -4.71 1.06 -25.65
N ALA A 59 -4.47 -0.02 -26.40
CA ALA A 59 -3.77 -1.19 -25.89
C ALA A 59 -2.34 -0.87 -25.40
N GLN A 60 -1.60 -0.02 -26.15
CA GLN A 60 -0.26 0.41 -25.76
C GLN A 60 -0.31 1.30 -24.51
N ARG A 61 -1.27 2.24 -24.47
CA ARG A 61 -1.44 3.15 -23.31
C ARG A 61 -1.84 2.38 -22.06
N ALA A 62 -2.73 1.41 -22.20
CA ALA A 62 -3.11 0.50 -21.13
C ALA A 62 -1.87 -0.26 -20.59
N GLY A 63 -1.04 -0.82 -21.47
CA GLY A 63 0.20 -1.50 -21.09
C GLY A 63 1.16 -0.60 -20.30
N THR A 64 1.36 0.64 -20.75
CA THR A 64 2.21 1.63 -20.06
C THR A 64 1.68 1.96 -18.66
N HIS A 65 0.39 2.28 -18.54
CA HIS A 65 -0.20 2.60 -17.23
C HIS A 65 -0.15 1.40 -16.26
N TYR A 66 -0.31 0.18 -16.76
CA TYR A 66 -0.15 -1.01 -15.94
C TYR A 66 1.29 -1.19 -15.43
N GLN A 67 2.30 -0.93 -16.27
CA GLN A 67 3.71 -0.96 -15.84
C GLN A 67 4.01 0.11 -14.79
N LEU A 68 3.53 1.34 -14.97
CA LEU A 68 3.70 2.43 -14.01
C LEU A 68 3.04 2.13 -12.66
N PHE A 69 1.85 1.52 -12.69
CA PHE A 69 1.19 1.00 -11.49
C PHE A 69 2.05 -0.05 -10.79
N ALA A 70 2.54 -1.06 -11.53
CA ALA A 70 3.34 -2.14 -10.97
C ALA A 70 4.63 -1.64 -10.32
N VAL A 71 5.34 -0.72 -10.98
CA VAL A 71 6.55 -0.08 -10.46
C VAL A 71 6.25 0.75 -9.21
N SER A 72 5.15 1.52 -9.22
CA SER A 72 4.75 2.34 -8.07
C SER A 72 4.42 1.48 -6.85
N VAL A 73 3.75 0.35 -7.03
CA VAL A 73 3.44 -0.58 -5.93
C VAL A 73 4.70 -1.30 -5.44
N SER A 74 5.56 -1.80 -6.34
CA SER A 74 6.75 -2.58 -5.97
C SER A 74 7.85 -1.71 -5.36
N GLY A 75 8.14 -0.55 -5.96
CA GLY A 75 9.15 0.38 -5.45
C GLY A 75 8.76 0.92 -4.08
N LYS A 76 7.46 1.18 -3.86
CA LYS A 76 6.93 1.58 -2.57
C LYS A 76 6.99 0.45 -1.53
N ALA A 77 6.69 -0.79 -1.90
CA ALA A 77 6.80 -1.93 -1.00
C ALA A 77 8.24 -2.12 -0.48
N GLN A 78 9.25 -1.84 -1.31
CA GLN A 78 10.66 -1.87 -0.91
C GLN A 78 11.01 -0.73 0.05
N ILE A 79 10.50 0.48 -0.20
CA ILE A 79 10.69 1.64 0.69
C ILE A 79 9.95 1.44 2.02
N ASP A 80 8.71 0.95 2.02
CA ASP A 80 7.95 0.67 3.24
C ASP A 80 8.59 -0.47 4.05
N ALA A 81 9.18 -1.47 3.38
CA ALA A 81 9.98 -2.50 4.06
C ALA A 81 11.25 -1.93 4.71
N LEU A 82 11.85 -0.91 4.11
CA LEU A 82 13.06 -0.25 4.62
C LEU A 82 12.78 0.70 5.79
N ILE A 83 11.62 1.39 5.80
CA ILE A 83 11.29 2.40 6.82
C ILE A 83 10.55 1.79 8.02
N LYS A 84 10.06 0.54 7.94
CA LYS A 84 9.46 -0.17 9.09
C LYS A 84 10.48 -0.29 10.24
N PRO A 85 10.30 0.42 11.36
CA PRO A 85 11.36 0.60 12.36
C PRO A 85 11.49 -0.58 13.35
N ASN A 86 11.00 -1.78 13.03
CA ASN A 86 10.93 -2.88 14.00
C ASN A 86 11.49 -4.23 13.55
N ILE A 87 12.51 -4.24 12.67
CA ILE A 87 13.18 -5.48 12.23
C ILE A 87 14.52 -5.74 12.96
N GLN A 88 14.97 -4.85 13.88
CA GLN A 88 16.34 -4.94 14.42
C GLN A 88 16.50 -5.06 15.95
N ILE A 89 15.45 -5.17 16.77
CA ILE A 89 15.62 -5.21 18.25
C ILE A 89 15.49 -6.61 18.86
N MET A 90 15.45 -7.69 18.06
CA MET A 90 15.41 -9.07 18.58
C MET A 90 16.60 -9.95 18.19
N SER A 91 17.70 -9.39 17.68
CA SER A 91 18.93 -10.15 17.36
C SER A 91 20.13 -9.85 18.28
N THR A 92 19.94 -9.18 19.41
CA THR A 92 21.03 -8.90 20.36
C THR A 92 20.74 -9.29 21.82
N ALA A 93 19.65 -10.02 22.09
CA ALA A 93 19.47 -10.71 23.37
C ALA A 93 20.16 -12.09 23.34
N SER A 94 21.47 -12.11 23.13
CA SER A 94 22.34 -13.30 23.28
C SER A 94 23.74 -12.82 23.65
N GLY A 95 23.91 -12.44 24.91
CA GLY A 95 25.17 -12.11 25.55
C GLY A 95 25.01 -12.28 27.04
#